data_AF-A0AAU4A680-F1
#
_entry.id   AF-A0AAU4A680-F1
#
_cell.length_a   1.000
_cell.length_b   1.000
_cell.length_c   1.000
_cell.angle_alpha   90.00
_cell.angle_beta   90.00
_cell.angle_gamma   90.00
#
_symmetry.space_group_name_H-M   'P 1'
#
loop_
_entity.id
_entity.type
_entity.pdbx_description
1 polymer ?
#
loop_
_entity_poly.entity_id
_entity_poly.type
_entity_poly.pdbx_seq_one_letter_code
_entity_poly.pdbx_strand_id
1 'polypeptide(L)'
;MKPTRAALVLAAGALAPALLLSTPALAAGPAAAPAAVSATTPTDEDNAVAIARLLADPASGKAVIREANKALNGTPADRATFLATGLRLARAEDDRVTVARILARPGISDALRAAANKAIDGTPEELRYFVTVGQYQV
;
A
#
# COMPACT_ATOMS: atom_id res chain seq x y z
N MET A 1 -21.64 13.79 -39.89
CA MET A 1 -22.53 13.57 -41.06
C MET A 1 -23.83 12.92 -40.58
N LYS A 2 -24.89 12.91 -41.39
CA LYS A 2 -26.20 12.23 -41.16
C LYS A 2 -26.14 10.77 -41.69
N PRO A 3 -27.12 9.86 -41.45
CA PRO A 3 -28.44 10.01 -40.82
C PRO A 3 -28.49 9.58 -39.33
N THR A 4 -29.20 8.57 -38.76
CA THR A 4 -29.88 7.34 -39.27
C THR A 4 -31.30 7.18 -38.65
N ARG A 5 -31.77 5.96 -38.38
CA ARG A 5 -33.14 5.51 -37.95
C ARG A 5 -32.96 4.20 -37.13
N ALA A 6 -33.93 3.63 -36.40
CA ALA A 6 -35.40 3.75 -36.44
C ALA A 6 -36.02 3.62 -35.01
N ALA A 7 -37.12 4.32 -34.72
CA ALA A 7 -38.52 3.82 -34.63
C ALA A 7 -38.87 3.13 -33.29
N LEU A 8 -39.78 3.68 -32.46
CA LEU A 8 -41.27 3.64 -32.52
C LEU A 8 -41.76 2.55 -31.52
N VAL A 9 -42.65 2.77 -30.55
CA VAL A 9 -44.13 2.92 -30.65
C VAL A 9 -44.72 3.40 -29.29
N LEU A 10 -45.96 3.92 -29.35
CA LEU A 10 -47.00 4.19 -28.34
C LEU A 10 -47.09 3.23 -27.11
N ALA A 11 -47.88 3.48 -26.04
CA ALA A 11 -48.45 4.71 -25.41
C ALA A 11 -49.30 4.34 -24.16
N ALA A 12 -49.65 5.37 -23.36
CA ALA A 12 -50.89 5.52 -22.55
C ALA A 12 -51.27 4.51 -21.42
N GLY A 13 -51.38 5.04 -20.18
CA GLY A 13 -52.20 4.50 -19.09
C GLY A 13 -51.55 3.38 -18.24
N ALA A 14 -52.00 3.10 -17.01
CA ALA A 14 -52.92 3.83 -16.12
C ALA A 14 -52.62 3.46 -14.64
N LEU A 15 -53.52 3.82 -13.71
CA LEU A 15 -53.38 3.59 -12.25
C LEU A 15 -53.08 2.12 -11.88
N ALA A 16 -52.29 1.92 -10.82
CA ALA A 16 -52.24 0.68 -10.05
C ALA A 16 -53.56 0.50 -9.25
N PRO A 17 -53.98 -0.73 -8.86
CA PRO A 17 -53.23 -1.48 -7.84
C PRO A 17 -53.19 -3.03 -7.98
N ALA A 18 -52.40 -3.62 -7.08
CA ALA A 18 -52.40 -5.02 -6.58
C ALA A 18 -53.26 -6.11 -7.26
N LEU A 19 -52.60 -7.22 -7.65
CA LEU A 19 -52.89 -8.57 -7.13
C LEU A 19 -51.80 -9.60 -7.52
N LEU A 20 -51.89 -10.80 -6.91
CA LEU A 20 -50.99 -11.95 -7.07
C LEU A 20 -51.09 -12.61 -8.45
N LEU A 21 -50.00 -13.21 -8.98
CA LEU A 21 -50.03 -14.56 -9.59
C LEU A 21 -48.63 -15.20 -9.81
N SER A 22 -48.63 -16.48 -10.21
CA SER A 22 -47.50 -17.44 -10.22
C SER A 22 -46.40 -17.18 -11.26
N THR A 23 -45.21 -17.78 -11.02
CA THR A 23 -44.02 -17.77 -11.89
C THR A 23 -44.10 -18.80 -13.04
N PRO A 24 -43.13 -18.75 -13.98
CA PRO A 24 -42.13 -19.82 -13.97
C PRO A 24 -40.67 -19.39 -14.17
N ALA A 25 -39.79 -20.27 -13.70
CA ALA A 25 -38.32 -20.28 -13.72
C ALA A 25 -37.58 -19.53 -14.85
N LEU A 26 -36.76 -18.55 -14.46
CA LEU A 26 -35.38 -18.44 -14.93
C LEU A 26 -34.45 -18.75 -13.74
N ALA A 27 -33.32 -19.41 -13.98
CA ALA A 27 -32.45 -19.95 -12.92
C ALA A 27 -31.58 -18.88 -12.22
N ALA A 28 -32.22 -17.92 -11.58
CA ALA A 28 -31.58 -16.95 -10.69
C ALA A 28 -31.18 -17.62 -9.36
N GLY A 29 -30.13 -18.45 -9.39
CA GLY A 29 -29.42 -18.83 -8.17
C GLY A 29 -28.92 -17.58 -7.44
N PRO A 30 -28.97 -17.53 -6.09
CA PRO A 30 -28.61 -16.33 -5.34
C PRO A 30 -27.10 -16.07 -5.42
N ALA A 31 -26.70 -15.28 -6.42
CA ALA A 31 -25.34 -14.80 -6.61
C ALA A 31 -24.98 -13.76 -5.53
N ALA A 32 -24.71 -14.26 -4.32
CA ALA A 32 -24.23 -13.45 -3.20
C ALA A 32 -22.85 -12.87 -3.52
N ALA A 33 -22.81 -11.63 -4.01
CA ALA A 33 -21.59 -10.96 -4.42
C ALA A 33 -21.69 -9.43 -4.28
N PRO A 34 -20.80 -8.80 -3.49
CA PRO A 34 -20.17 -9.30 -2.27
C PRO A 34 -20.72 -8.55 -1.03
N ALA A 35 -20.29 -8.97 0.16
CA ALA A 35 -20.36 -8.06 1.31
C ALA A 35 -19.61 -6.77 0.97
N ALA A 36 -20.13 -5.62 1.40
CA ALA A 36 -19.32 -4.41 1.46
C ALA A 36 -18.08 -4.77 2.28
N VAL A 37 -16.90 -4.67 1.67
CA VAL A 37 -15.66 -5.02 2.37
C VAL A 37 -15.50 -3.98 3.46
N SER A 38 -15.80 -4.37 4.71
CA SER A 38 -15.54 -3.52 5.86
C SER A 38 -14.07 -3.14 5.78
N ALA A 39 -13.81 -1.86 5.55
CA ALA A 39 -12.49 -1.29 5.70
C ALA A 39 -12.20 -1.24 7.20
N THR A 40 -11.95 -2.42 7.78
CA THR A 40 -11.60 -2.61 9.17
C THR A 40 -10.30 -1.85 9.38
N THR A 41 -10.44 -0.63 9.91
CA THR A 41 -9.32 0.17 10.39
C THR A 41 -8.53 -0.72 11.34
N PRO A 42 -7.24 -1.01 11.06
CA PRO A 42 -6.47 -1.96 11.86
C PRO A 42 -6.58 -1.64 13.34
N THR A 43 -6.94 -2.64 14.15
CA THR A 43 -7.12 -2.41 15.59
C THR A 43 -5.79 -2.05 16.23
N ASP A 44 -5.81 -1.47 17.42
CA ASP A 44 -4.56 -1.17 18.13
C ASP A 44 -3.70 -2.43 18.34
N GLU A 45 -4.35 -3.57 18.59
CA GLU A 45 -3.72 -4.88 18.72
C GLU A 45 -3.07 -5.32 17.39
N ASP A 46 -3.77 -5.17 16.25
CA ASP A 46 -3.19 -5.44 14.92
C ASP A 46 -1.97 -4.57 14.63
N ASN A 47 -2.03 -3.29 15.02
CA ASN A 47 -0.92 -2.34 14.84
C ASN A 47 0.27 -2.70 15.74
N ALA A 48 0.02 -3.05 17.01
CA ALA A 48 1.06 -3.52 17.93
C ALA A 48 1.71 -4.82 17.43
N VAL A 49 0.92 -5.79 16.96
CA VAL A 49 1.41 -7.05 16.36
C VAL A 49 2.19 -6.79 15.07
N ALA A 50 1.76 -5.86 14.22
CA ALA A 50 2.49 -5.49 13.00
C ALA A 50 3.86 -4.88 13.32
N ILE A 51 3.96 -4.02 14.34
CA ILE A 51 5.23 -3.42 14.79
C ILE A 51 6.10 -4.47 15.51
N ALA A 52 5.51 -5.39 16.28
CA ALA A 52 6.25 -6.49 16.91
C ALA A 52 6.85 -7.45 15.85
N ARG A 53 6.11 -7.78 14.78
CA ARG A 53 6.62 -8.55 13.64
C ARG A 53 7.77 -7.85 12.93
N LEU A 54 7.67 -6.52 12.75
CA LEU A 54 8.74 -5.71 12.20
C LEU A 54 10.00 -5.68 13.09
N LEU A 55 9.84 -5.67 14.41
CA LEU A 55 10.96 -5.77 15.36
C LEU A 55 11.60 -7.17 15.40
N ALA A 56 10.85 -8.21 15.06
CA ALA A 56 11.34 -9.58 14.93
C ALA A 56 12.02 -9.88 13.58
N ASP A 57 11.87 -9.01 12.58
CA ASP A 57 12.51 -9.14 11.27
C ASP A 57 13.99 -8.71 11.34
N PRO A 58 14.97 -9.61 11.11
CA PRO A 58 16.39 -9.26 11.10
C PRO A 58 16.80 -8.31 9.96
N ALA A 59 15.93 -8.08 8.96
CA ALA A 59 16.13 -7.07 7.92
C ALA A 59 15.71 -5.65 8.36
N SER A 60 15.11 -5.48 9.54
CA SER A 60 14.80 -4.15 10.09
C SER A 60 16.07 -3.41 10.52
N GLY A 61 16.24 -2.20 9.98
CA GLY A 61 17.37 -1.34 10.31
C GLY A 61 17.25 -0.66 11.69
N LYS A 62 18.29 0.08 12.07
CA LYS A 62 18.41 0.70 13.39
C LYS A 62 17.42 1.84 13.60
N ALA A 63 17.16 2.66 12.59
CA ALA A 63 16.15 3.71 12.66
C ALA A 63 14.74 3.12 12.72
N VAL A 64 14.46 2.10 11.91
CA VAL A 64 13.20 1.34 11.94
C VAL A 64 12.95 0.76 13.33
N ILE A 65 13.93 0.08 13.93
CA ILE A 65 13.83 -0.48 15.29
C ILE A 65 13.63 0.62 16.33
N ARG A 66 14.32 1.75 16.22
CA ARG A 66 14.24 2.88 17.16
C ARG A 66 12.84 3.51 17.18
N GLU A 67 12.31 3.88 16.01
CA GLU A 67 10.98 4.50 15.91
C GLU A 67 9.85 3.48 16.17
N ALA A 68 10.03 2.19 15.83
CA ALA A 68 9.10 1.12 16.19
C ALA A 68 8.95 0.94 17.71
N ASN A 69 10.06 0.88 18.46
CA ASN A 69 10.01 0.82 19.93
C ASN A 69 9.36 2.06 20.54
N LYS A 70 9.66 3.25 20.00
CA LYS A 70 9.03 4.51 20.41
C LYS A 70 7.51 4.52 20.16
N ALA A 71 7.05 3.94 19.05
CA ALA A 71 5.62 3.78 18.76
C ALA A 71 4.93 2.76 19.67
N LEU A 72 5.58 1.63 19.99
CA LEU A 72 5.04 0.67 20.97
C LEU A 72 4.93 1.27 22.38
N ASN A 73 5.93 2.04 22.81
CA ASN A 73 5.92 2.77 24.09
C ASN A 73 4.97 3.99 24.09
N GLY A 74 4.36 4.33 22.95
CA GLY A 74 3.44 5.45 22.78
C GLY A 74 1.97 5.05 22.84
N THR A 75 1.12 5.93 22.30
CA THR A 75 -0.32 5.74 22.21
C THR A 75 -0.73 4.85 21.02
N PRO A 76 -1.98 4.37 20.96
CA PRO A 76 -2.52 3.72 19.76
C PRO A 76 -2.38 4.58 18.48
N ALA A 77 -2.51 5.90 18.62
CA ALA A 77 -2.34 6.84 17.51
C ALA A 77 -0.88 6.90 17.02
N ASP A 78 0.11 6.77 17.91
CA ASP A 78 1.53 6.71 17.54
C ASP A 78 1.84 5.42 16.76
N ARG A 79 1.26 4.28 17.15
CA ARG A 79 1.40 3.00 16.41
C ARG A 79 0.82 3.10 15.01
N ALA A 80 -0.40 3.61 14.86
CA ALA A 80 -1.02 3.84 13.56
C ALA A 80 -0.23 4.85 12.71
N THR A 81 0.23 5.96 13.29
CA THR A 81 1.01 7.00 12.59
C THR A 81 2.38 6.49 12.14
N PHE A 82 3.05 5.68 12.96
CA PHE A 82 4.29 5.01 12.60
C PHE A 82 4.08 4.07 11.41
N LEU A 83 3.09 3.18 11.45
CA LEU A 83 2.83 2.26 10.33
C LEU A 83 2.43 3.00 9.04
N ALA A 84 1.63 4.07 9.15
CA ALA A 84 1.19 4.86 7.99
C ALA A 84 2.30 5.71 7.36
N THR A 85 3.24 6.26 8.16
CA THR A 85 4.22 7.24 7.67
C THR A 85 5.63 7.07 8.26
N GLY A 86 5.76 6.91 9.58
CA GLY A 86 7.05 6.84 10.26
C GLY A 86 7.94 5.70 9.77
N LEU A 87 7.36 4.55 9.42
CA LEU A 87 8.04 3.39 8.86
C LEU A 87 8.75 3.69 7.54
N ARG A 88 8.14 4.51 6.67
CA ARG A 88 8.76 4.92 5.39
C ARG A 88 9.94 5.88 5.63
N LEU A 89 9.81 6.80 6.57
CA LEU A 89 10.87 7.74 6.94
C LEU A 89 12.05 7.02 7.61
N ALA A 90 11.77 6.12 8.55
CA ALA A 90 12.79 5.33 9.24
C ALA A 90 13.53 4.37 8.28
N ARG A 91 12.82 3.74 7.34
CA ARG A 91 13.46 2.97 6.25
C ARG A 91 14.38 3.84 5.39
N ALA A 92 13.95 5.05 5.02
CA ALA A 92 14.79 5.98 4.27
C ALA A 92 16.03 6.45 5.03
N GLU A 93 15.96 6.57 6.37
CA GLU A 93 17.13 6.83 7.23
C GLU A 93 18.11 5.65 7.21
N ASP A 94 17.63 4.41 7.42
CA ASP A 94 18.48 3.21 7.38
C ASP A 94 19.07 2.92 5.99
N ASP A 95 18.31 3.19 4.92
CA ASP A 95 18.79 3.09 3.54
C ASP A 95 19.89 4.15 3.28
N ARG A 96 19.70 5.41 3.72
CA ARG A 96 20.75 6.46 3.66
C ARG A 96 22.01 6.09 4.43
N VAL A 97 21.87 5.57 5.66
CA VAL A 97 23.00 5.09 6.47
C VAL A 97 23.72 3.93 5.77
N THR A 98 22.98 3.09 5.03
CA THR A 98 23.56 2.01 4.23
C THR A 98 24.32 2.54 3.01
N VAL A 99 23.79 3.54 2.28
CA VAL A 99 24.52 4.19 1.19
C VAL A 99 25.76 4.95 1.67
N ALA A 100 25.68 5.66 2.80
CA ALA A 100 26.84 6.29 3.42
C ALA A 100 27.92 5.27 3.82
N ARG A 101 27.52 4.11 4.37
CA ARG A 101 28.43 3.00 4.66
C ARG A 101 29.06 2.43 3.38
N ILE A 102 28.31 2.34 2.27
CA ILE A 102 28.82 1.92 0.96
C ILE A 102 29.90 2.88 0.46
N LEU A 103 29.65 4.19 0.49
CA LEU A 103 30.59 5.24 0.05
C LEU A 103 31.90 5.27 0.87
N ALA A 104 31.81 4.88 2.15
CA ALA A 104 32.93 4.77 3.07
C ALA A 104 33.72 3.44 2.96
N ARG A 105 33.30 2.48 2.12
CA ARG A 105 34.09 1.24 1.91
C ARG A 105 35.40 1.55 1.18
N PRO A 106 36.56 1.04 1.67
CA PRO A 106 37.79 1.08 0.87
C PRO A 106 37.63 0.20 -0.38
N GLY A 107 38.21 0.61 -1.50
CA GLY A 107 38.19 -0.16 -2.75
C GLY A 107 36.85 -0.20 -3.51
N ILE A 108 35.85 0.62 -3.13
CA ILE A 108 34.63 0.83 -3.94
C ILE A 108 34.98 1.37 -5.34
N SER A 109 34.37 0.80 -6.38
CA SER A 109 34.53 1.25 -7.78
C SER A 109 33.95 2.64 -7.99
N ASP A 110 34.52 3.43 -8.91
CA ASP A 110 34.04 4.79 -9.18
C ASP A 110 32.61 4.81 -9.75
N ALA A 111 32.21 3.77 -10.48
CA ALA A 111 30.83 3.59 -10.95
C ALA A 111 29.86 3.37 -9.78
N LEU A 112 30.18 2.48 -8.83
CA LEU A 112 29.37 2.25 -7.64
C LEU A 112 29.38 3.47 -6.69
N ARG A 113 30.48 4.23 -6.63
CA ARG A 113 30.57 5.50 -5.91
C ARG A 113 29.68 6.58 -6.53
N ALA A 114 29.69 6.73 -7.85
CA ALA A 114 28.84 7.69 -8.56
C ALA A 114 27.35 7.33 -8.42
N ALA A 115 26.99 6.06 -8.54
CA ALA A 115 25.63 5.58 -8.33
C ALA A 115 25.16 5.79 -6.88
N ALA A 116 26.01 5.54 -5.89
CA ALA A 116 25.73 5.79 -4.47
C ALA A 116 25.54 7.28 -4.16
N ASN A 117 26.37 8.17 -4.72
CA ASN A 117 26.19 9.62 -4.60
C ASN A 117 24.85 10.06 -5.22
N LYS A 118 24.51 9.60 -6.44
CA LYS A 118 23.20 9.90 -7.05
C LYS A 118 22.04 9.42 -6.15
N ALA A 119 22.19 8.23 -5.56
CA ALA A 119 21.15 7.67 -4.69
C ALA A 119 20.96 8.47 -3.39
N ILE A 120 22.03 8.94 -2.73
CA ILE A 120 21.89 9.60 -1.41
C ILE A 120 21.20 10.97 -1.49
N ASP A 121 21.43 11.69 -2.58
CA ASP A 121 20.81 12.97 -2.93
C ASP A 121 19.41 12.81 -3.57
N GLY A 122 19.06 11.59 -4.01
CA GLY A 122 17.79 11.26 -4.66
C GLY A 122 16.61 11.04 -3.72
N THR A 123 15.51 10.50 -4.25
CA THR A 123 14.29 10.23 -3.46
C THR A 123 14.44 8.98 -2.57
N PRO A 124 13.59 8.80 -1.53
CA PRO A 124 13.53 7.56 -0.74
C PRO A 124 13.35 6.30 -1.59
N GLU A 125 12.70 6.41 -2.75
CA GLU A 125 12.46 5.33 -3.69
C GLU A 125 13.71 5.02 -4.53
N GLU A 126 14.47 6.04 -4.94
CA GLU A 126 15.79 5.86 -5.58
C GLU A 126 16.83 5.26 -4.61
N LEU A 127 16.84 5.72 -3.35
CA LEU A 127 17.59 5.11 -2.25
C LEU A 127 17.27 3.62 -2.11
N ARG A 128 15.97 3.29 -2.05
CA ARG A 128 15.50 1.91 -1.91
C ARG A 128 15.91 1.04 -3.09
N TYR A 129 15.77 1.56 -4.32
CA TYR A 129 16.21 0.86 -5.53
C TYR A 129 17.73 0.62 -5.52
N PHE A 130 18.53 1.63 -5.14
CA PHE A 130 19.98 1.48 -5.09
C PHE A 130 20.44 0.44 -4.06
N VAL A 131 19.89 0.47 -2.84
CA VAL A 131 20.24 -0.50 -1.78
C VAL A 131 19.79 -1.93 -2.12
N THR A 132 18.65 -2.10 -2.79
CA THR A 132 18.11 -3.44 -3.11
C THR A 132 18.60 -4.04 -4.43
N VAL A 133 18.83 -3.21 -5.45
CA VAL A 133 19.13 -3.64 -6.83
C VAL A 133 20.37 -2.94 -7.38
N GLY A 134 20.43 -1.61 -7.30
CA GLY A 134 21.46 -0.80 -7.97
C GLY A 134 22.89 -1.16 -7.57
N GLN A 135 23.15 -1.45 -6.29
CA GLN A 135 24.49 -1.83 -5.82
C GLN A 135 25.03 -3.17 -6.36
N TYR A 136 24.23 -3.92 -7.12
CA TYR A 136 24.60 -5.19 -7.77
C TYR A 136 24.69 -5.06 -9.31
N GLN A 137 24.54 -3.86 -9.86
CA GLN A 137 24.51 -3.58 -11.31
C GLN A 137 25.69 -2.68 -11.78
N VAL A 138 26.67 -2.39 -10.91
CA VAL A 138 27.82 -1.48 -11.10
C VAL A 138 29.09 -1.99 -10.44
#